data_AF-A0A0F7TJ05-F1
#
_entry.id   AF-A0A0F7TJ05-F1
#
_cell.length_a   1.000
_cell.length_b   1.000
_cell.length_c   1.000
_cell.angle_alpha   90.00
_cell.angle_beta   90.00
_cell.angle_gamma   90.00
#
_symmetry.space_group_name_H-M   'P 1'
#
loop_
_entity.id
_entity.type
_entity.pdbx_description
1 polymer ?
#
loop_
_entity_poly.entity_id
_entity_poly.type
_entity_poly.pdbx_seq_one_letter_code
_entity_poly.pdbx_strand_id
1 'polypeptide(L)'
;MSTSDALVLFDVGAGQAQGSRERQEDRYRIVLPEKFPAKTNDNIAFFAIYDGHGSGVVADHASKNLHNLLAQRPELQRGDYAAAMRAALAEEDRLLLDNFMRESVEPAVSGSTVAVCLINLTTGELVVSNLGDSHVILAERDPKTEFPYHIRRLTEAHKPEVPSEQARIKEAGGMVEKRNGITRLGQPKEGEGPRARGGRGPAAFPSEHKSLW
;
A
#
# COMPACT_ATOMS: atom_id res chain seq x y z
N MET A 1 12.37 31.82 10.13
CA MET A 1 11.19 32.62 9.77
C MET A 1 10.03 31.65 9.76
N SER A 2 9.02 31.85 10.61
CA SER A 2 7.82 31.01 10.61
C SER A 2 7.05 31.29 9.32
N THR A 3 7.23 30.43 8.31
CA THR A 3 6.38 30.44 7.13
C THR A 3 5.03 29.87 7.57
N SER A 4 3.96 30.65 7.39
CA SER A 4 2.60 30.14 7.56
C SER A 4 2.43 28.87 6.75
N ASP A 5 1.75 27.87 7.31
CA ASP A 5 1.40 26.67 6.55
C ASP A 5 0.61 27.04 5.29
N ALA A 6 0.90 26.36 4.18
CA ALA A 6 0.19 26.52 2.91
C ALA A 6 -1.23 25.95 2.99
N LEU A 7 -1.44 24.93 3.82
CA LEU A 7 -2.74 24.28 4.04
C LEU A 7 -3.08 24.28 5.54
N VAL A 8 -4.36 24.51 5.84
CA VAL A 8 -4.90 24.36 7.19
C VAL A 8 -5.70 23.06 7.25
N LEU A 9 -5.28 22.14 8.12
CA LEU A 9 -6.06 20.94 8.43
C LEU A 9 -7.21 21.31 9.37
N PHE A 10 -8.41 21.46 8.81
CA PHE A 10 -9.59 21.90 9.57
C PHE A 10 -10.19 20.80 10.45
N ASP A 11 -10.35 19.59 9.91
CA ASP A 11 -10.94 18.45 10.62
C ASP A 11 -10.48 17.12 10.00
N VAL A 12 -10.56 16.04 10.79
CA VAL A 12 -10.27 14.67 10.37
C VAL A 12 -11.26 13.71 11.04
N GLY A 13 -11.87 12.84 10.23
CA GLY A 13 -12.70 11.74 10.71
C GLY A 13 -12.31 10.41 10.09
N ALA A 14 -12.59 9.32 10.81
CA ALA A 14 -12.52 7.96 10.27
C ALA A 14 -13.62 7.10 10.86
N GLY A 15 -14.02 6.07 10.11
CA GLY A 15 -14.98 5.07 10.54
C GLY A 15 -14.75 3.77 9.79
N GLN A 16 -15.02 2.65 10.46
CA GLN A 16 -14.96 1.31 9.88
C GLN A 16 -16.08 0.45 10.48
N ALA A 17 -16.59 -0.50 9.70
CA ALA A 17 -17.64 -1.42 10.14
C ALA A 17 -17.40 -2.80 9.53
N GLN A 18 -17.58 -3.87 10.33
CA GLN A 18 -17.37 -5.24 9.86
C GLN A 18 -18.35 -5.63 8.74
N GLY A 19 -19.57 -5.09 8.79
CA GLY A 19 -20.64 -5.48 7.88
C GLY A 19 -20.98 -6.96 8.00
N SER A 20 -21.15 -7.62 6.86
CA SER A 20 -21.56 -9.04 6.78
C SER A 20 -20.39 -10.04 6.78
N ARG A 21 -19.14 -9.58 6.93
CA ARG A 21 -17.96 -10.46 6.96
C ARG A 21 -17.88 -11.15 8.32
N GLU A 22 -17.24 -12.32 8.36
CA GLU A 22 -17.03 -13.05 9.62
C GLU A 22 -16.07 -12.32 10.57
N ARG A 23 -15.08 -11.62 10.01
CA ARG A 23 -14.05 -10.89 10.75
C ARG A 23 -13.83 -9.51 10.13
N GLN A 24 -13.47 -8.54 10.96
CA GLN A 24 -13.01 -7.23 10.52
C GLN A 24 -11.50 -7.24 10.29
N GLU A 25 -11.10 -7.30 9.01
CA GLU A 25 -9.69 -7.35 8.59
C GLU A 25 -9.16 -5.97 8.14
N ASP A 26 -10.05 -4.96 8.01
CA ASP A 26 -9.67 -3.60 7.64
C ASP A 26 -9.01 -2.86 8.81
N ARG A 27 -8.04 -2.00 8.47
CA ARG A 27 -7.47 -1.02 9.40
C ARG A 27 -7.38 0.34 8.71
N TYR A 28 -7.33 1.38 9.53
CA TYR A 28 -6.93 2.71 9.08
C TYR A 28 -5.90 3.30 10.04
N ARG A 29 -5.15 4.28 9.57
CA ARG A 29 -4.21 5.04 10.39
C ARG A 29 -4.32 6.53 10.07
N ILE A 30 -4.50 7.31 11.12
CA ILE A 30 -4.42 8.78 11.10
C ILE A 30 -3.23 9.17 11.96
N VAL A 31 -2.30 9.94 11.40
CA VAL A 31 -1.20 10.57 12.13
C VAL A 31 -1.20 12.05 11.79
N LEU A 32 -1.58 12.86 12.78
CA LEU A 32 -1.60 14.31 12.67
C LEU A 32 -0.18 14.88 12.80
N PRO A 33 0.07 16.11 12.33
CA PRO A 33 1.41 16.72 12.31
C PRO A 33 2.16 16.64 13.64
N GLU A 34 1.48 16.91 14.75
CA GLU A 34 2.07 16.89 16.09
C GLU A 34 2.44 15.49 16.59
N LYS A 35 1.99 14.44 15.90
CA LYS A 35 2.29 13.03 16.19
C LYS A 35 3.13 12.37 15.10
N PHE A 36 3.44 13.07 14.01
CA PHE A 36 4.24 12.49 12.94
C PHE A 36 5.69 12.33 13.41
N PRO A 37 6.28 11.12 13.39
CA PRO A 37 7.51 10.83 14.13
C PRO A 37 8.79 11.33 13.45
N ALA A 38 8.70 12.02 12.32
CA ALA A 38 9.86 12.51 11.59
C ALA A 38 10.45 13.74 12.29
N LYS A 39 11.79 13.81 12.31
CA LYS A 39 12.50 15.03 12.70
C LYS A 39 12.57 15.99 11.52
N THR A 40 11.47 16.69 11.26
CA THR A 40 11.35 17.72 10.23
C THR A 40 10.74 19.00 10.81
N ASN A 41 10.95 20.13 10.16
CA ASN A 41 10.28 21.40 10.47
C ASN A 41 8.93 21.52 9.74
N ASP A 42 8.60 20.58 8.86
CA ASP A 42 7.35 20.56 8.11
C ASP A 42 6.22 19.93 8.92
N ASN A 43 5.02 20.50 8.81
CA ASN A 43 3.81 19.93 9.35
C ASN A 43 3.26 18.85 8.42
N ILE A 44 3.62 17.59 8.68
CA ILE A 44 3.25 16.45 7.85
C ILE A 44 2.12 15.64 8.48
N ALA A 45 1.01 15.48 7.76
CA ALA A 45 -0.05 14.56 8.11
C ALA A 45 0.02 13.29 7.25
N PHE A 46 -0.28 12.13 7.86
CA PHE A 46 -0.31 10.84 7.19
C PHE A 46 -1.66 10.16 7.44
N PHE A 47 -2.29 9.70 6.37
CA PHE A 47 -3.54 8.98 6.38
C PHE A 47 -3.40 7.71 5.55
N ALA A 48 -3.86 6.59 6.06
CA ALA A 48 -3.81 5.33 5.33
C ALA A 48 -5.00 4.43 5.65
N ILE A 49 -5.42 3.66 4.65
CA ILE A 49 -6.35 2.54 4.82
C ILE A 49 -5.70 1.26 4.33
N TYR A 50 -6.11 0.15 4.93
CA TYR A 50 -5.56 -1.18 4.73
C TYR A 50 -6.74 -2.16 4.69
N ASP A 51 -6.96 -2.82 3.54
CA ASP A 51 -7.96 -3.88 3.38
C ASP A 51 -7.23 -5.22 3.48
N GLY A 52 -7.35 -5.86 4.65
CA GLY A 52 -6.73 -7.15 4.94
C GLY A 52 -7.45 -8.31 4.25
N HIS A 53 -6.71 -9.30 3.80
CA HIS A 53 -7.28 -10.54 3.25
C HIS A 53 -6.51 -11.76 3.74
N GLY A 54 -7.24 -12.84 4.01
CA GLY A 54 -6.69 -14.10 4.53
C GLY A 54 -6.43 -14.06 6.05
N SER A 55 -6.08 -12.89 6.58
CA SER A 55 -6.18 -12.52 7.99
C SER A 55 -6.03 -10.99 8.15
N GLY A 56 -6.36 -10.44 9.32
CA GLY A 56 -6.08 -9.05 9.66
C GLY A 56 -4.62 -8.74 10.03
N VAL A 57 -3.73 -9.74 10.09
CA VAL A 57 -2.36 -9.60 10.67
C VAL A 57 -1.50 -8.61 9.88
N VAL A 58 -1.55 -8.68 8.55
CA VAL A 58 -0.74 -7.79 7.69
C VAL A 58 -1.23 -6.35 7.79
N ALA A 59 -2.56 -6.13 7.74
CA ALA A 59 -3.15 -4.80 7.93
C ALA A 59 -2.85 -4.23 9.33
N ASP A 60 -2.88 -5.07 10.37
CA ASP A 60 -2.54 -4.70 11.75
C ASP A 60 -1.08 -4.27 11.88
N HIS A 61 -0.16 -5.00 11.28
CA HIS A 61 1.26 -4.68 11.32
C HIS A 61 1.55 -3.39 10.52
N ALA A 62 1.07 -3.30 9.28
CA ALA A 62 1.30 -2.15 8.40
C ALA A 62 0.72 -0.84 8.97
N SER A 63 -0.48 -0.89 9.55
CA SER A 63 -1.11 0.29 10.17
C SER A 63 -0.35 0.83 11.40
N LYS A 64 0.42 -0.03 12.08
CA LYS A 64 1.25 0.34 13.23
C LYS A 64 2.65 0.81 12.84
N ASN A 65 3.20 0.32 11.72
CA ASN A 65 4.63 0.47 11.41
C ASN A 65 4.93 1.41 10.24
N LEU A 66 4.11 1.44 9.18
CA LEU A 66 4.47 2.09 7.91
C LEU A 66 4.86 3.58 8.07
N HIS A 67 4.09 4.35 8.85
CA HIS A 67 4.38 5.77 9.12
C HIS A 67 5.67 5.99 9.92
N ASN A 68 6.04 5.04 10.77
CA ASN A 68 7.30 5.08 11.52
C ASN A 68 8.50 4.79 10.61
N LEU A 69 8.37 3.81 9.71
CA LEU A 69 9.40 3.49 8.72
C LEU A 69 9.62 4.66 7.75
N LEU A 70 8.52 5.27 7.30
CA LEU A 70 8.52 6.46 6.46
C LEU A 70 9.24 7.63 7.12
N ALA A 71 8.92 7.93 8.38
CA ALA A 71 9.53 9.02 9.13
C ALA A 71 11.04 8.88 9.32
N GLN A 72 11.57 7.66 9.24
CA GLN A 72 12.99 7.37 9.35
C GLN A 72 13.72 7.45 8.00
N ARG A 73 13.02 7.63 6.88
CA ARG A 73 13.63 7.66 5.56
C ARG A 73 14.46 8.94 5.36
N PRO A 74 15.72 8.83 4.93
CA PRO A 74 16.51 10.01 4.57
C PRO A 74 15.92 10.74 3.35
N GLU A 75 15.21 10.05 2.46
CA GLU A 75 14.46 10.63 1.33
C GLU A 75 13.44 11.66 1.81
N LEU A 76 12.72 11.36 2.90
CA LEU A 76 11.69 12.24 3.47
C LEU A 76 12.32 13.56 3.96
N GLN A 77 13.49 13.48 4.60
CA GLN A 77 14.22 14.67 5.06
C GLN A 77 14.72 15.55 3.91
N ARG A 78 14.92 14.97 2.72
CA ARG A 78 15.29 15.71 1.51
C ARG A 78 14.08 16.24 0.74
N GLY A 79 12.86 16.01 1.22
CA GLY A 79 11.61 16.35 0.51
C GLY A 79 11.25 15.39 -0.62
N ASP A 80 11.97 14.28 -0.80
CA ASP A 80 11.62 13.25 -1.80
C ASP A 80 10.62 12.25 -1.20
N TYR A 81 9.40 12.73 -0.99
CA TYR A 81 8.34 11.94 -0.37
C TYR A 81 7.97 10.68 -1.17
N ALA A 82 8.06 10.73 -2.49
CA ALA A 82 7.75 9.60 -3.36
C ALA A 82 8.78 8.47 -3.19
N ALA A 83 10.08 8.79 -3.19
CA ALA A 83 11.11 7.79 -2.92
C ALA A 83 11.05 7.29 -1.47
N ALA A 84 10.76 8.17 -0.50
CA ALA A 84 10.56 7.80 0.90
C ALA A 84 9.45 6.76 1.05
N MET A 85 8.30 6.99 0.42
CA MET A 85 7.17 6.06 0.50
C MET A 85 7.48 4.71 -0.14
N ARG A 86 8.11 4.69 -1.33
CA ARG A 86 8.54 3.43 -1.97
C ARG A 86 9.49 2.64 -1.07
N ALA A 87 10.49 3.31 -0.49
CA ALA A 87 11.45 2.67 0.41
C ALA A 87 10.78 2.15 1.69
N ALA A 88 9.85 2.91 2.26
CA ALA A 88 9.12 2.51 3.47
C ALA A 88 8.20 1.30 3.22
N LEU A 89 7.49 1.26 2.09
CA LEU A 89 6.65 0.14 1.69
C LEU A 89 7.48 -1.13 1.43
N ALA A 90 8.62 -1.00 0.73
CA ALA A 90 9.51 -2.13 0.49
C ALA A 90 10.12 -2.68 1.80
N GLU A 91 10.45 -1.80 2.75
CA GLU A 91 10.94 -2.25 4.06
C GLU A 91 9.84 -2.91 4.90
N GLU A 92 8.63 -2.37 4.89
CA GLU A 92 7.47 -2.95 5.56
C GLU A 92 7.18 -4.37 5.04
N ASP A 93 7.17 -4.55 3.72
CA ASP A 93 7.00 -5.86 3.06
C ASP A 93 8.10 -6.86 3.47
N ARG A 94 9.35 -6.40 3.51
CA ARG A 94 10.49 -7.22 3.96
C ARG A 94 10.36 -7.64 5.43
N LEU A 95 9.94 -6.74 6.31
CA LEU A 95 9.75 -7.05 7.74
C LEU A 95 8.63 -8.06 7.95
N LEU A 96 7.51 -7.91 7.23
CA LEU A 96 6.41 -8.86 7.24
C LEU A 96 6.85 -10.25 6.80
N LEU A 97 7.60 -10.34 5.70
CA LEU A 97 8.15 -11.59 5.22
C LEU A 97 9.13 -12.21 6.23
N ASP A 98 10.09 -11.44 6.75
CA ASP A 98 11.08 -11.94 7.71
C ASP A 98 10.40 -12.50 8.97
N ASN A 99 9.37 -11.81 9.48
CA ASN A 99 8.60 -12.27 10.62
C ASN A 99 7.85 -13.57 10.31
N PHE A 100 7.19 -13.63 9.15
CA PHE A 100 6.46 -14.81 8.71
C PHE A 100 7.39 -16.04 8.56
N MET A 101 8.54 -15.88 7.92
CA MET A 101 9.51 -16.97 7.70
C MET A 101 10.17 -17.46 8.99
N ARG A 102 10.19 -16.65 10.06
CA ARG A 102 10.67 -17.07 11.38
C ARG A 102 9.63 -17.90 12.14
N GLU A 103 8.34 -17.64 11.90
CA GLU A 103 7.23 -18.22 12.65
C GLU A 103 6.58 -19.43 11.94
N SER A 104 6.77 -19.56 10.63
CA SER A 104 6.11 -20.58 9.80
C SER A 104 7.00 -21.08 8.66
N VAL A 105 6.78 -22.34 8.27
CA VAL A 105 7.34 -22.94 7.04
C VAL A 105 6.30 -23.06 5.92
N GLU A 106 5.04 -22.77 6.22
CA GLU A 106 3.94 -22.79 5.25
C GLU A 106 3.97 -21.53 4.37
N PRO A 107 3.32 -21.52 3.21
CA PRO A 107 3.19 -20.31 2.39
C PRO A 107 2.41 -19.20 3.08
N ALA A 108 2.81 -17.95 2.87
CA ALA A 108 2.04 -16.79 3.33
C ALA A 108 0.71 -16.70 2.56
N VAL A 109 -0.40 -16.80 3.28
CA VAL A 109 -1.76 -16.76 2.69
C VAL A 109 -2.54 -15.49 3.03
N SER A 110 -1.94 -14.60 3.84
CA SER A 110 -2.54 -13.32 4.19
C SER A 110 -1.79 -12.15 3.57
N GLY A 111 -2.52 -11.10 3.26
CA GLY A 111 -1.99 -9.86 2.73
C GLY A 111 -2.87 -8.67 3.12
N SER A 112 -2.52 -7.50 2.61
CA SER A 112 -3.34 -6.29 2.74
C SER A 112 -3.15 -5.43 1.50
N THR A 113 -4.19 -4.68 1.13
CA THR A 113 -3.99 -3.48 0.32
C THR A 113 -3.36 -2.39 1.18
N VAL A 114 -2.90 -1.31 0.55
CA VAL A 114 -2.67 -0.04 1.24
C VAL A 114 -2.94 1.13 0.30
N ALA A 115 -3.67 2.12 0.77
CA ALA A 115 -3.81 3.41 0.10
C ALA A 115 -3.48 4.54 1.09
N VAL A 116 -2.52 5.39 0.73
CA VAL A 116 -1.93 6.41 1.60
C VAL A 116 -2.11 7.80 1.01
N CYS A 117 -2.39 8.77 1.86
CA CYS A 117 -2.20 10.20 1.62
C CYS A 117 -1.17 10.74 2.62
N LEU A 118 -0.04 11.21 2.10
CA LEU A 118 0.92 12.01 2.84
C LEU A 118 0.72 13.47 2.43
N ILE A 119 0.43 14.34 3.37
CA ILE A 119 0.20 15.77 3.12
C ILE A 119 1.22 16.57 3.90
N ASN A 120 2.06 17.33 3.20
CA ASN A 120 2.86 18.37 3.81
C ASN A 120 2.01 19.65 3.84
N LEU A 121 1.50 20.02 5.02
CA LEU A 121 0.70 21.22 5.22
C LEU A 121 1.52 22.50 5.09
N THR A 122 2.82 22.43 5.36
CA THR A 122 3.73 23.58 5.26
C THR A 122 3.97 23.96 3.80
N THR A 123 4.20 22.99 2.91
CA THR A 123 4.47 23.25 1.48
C THR A 123 3.22 23.14 0.60
N GLY A 124 2.17 22.48 1.07
CA GLY A 124 0.94 22.23 0.32
C GLY A 124 1.01 21.03 -0.62
N GLU A 125 1.98 20.14 -0.42
CA GLU A 125 2.17 18.95 -1.25
C GLU A 125 1.33 17.76 -0.76
N LEU A 126 0.65 17.10 -1.70
CA LEU A 126 -0.06 15.84 -1.48
C LEU A 126 0.63 14.73 -2.27
N VAL A 127 1.08 13.70 -1.57
CA VAL A 127 1.60 12.46 -2.17
C VAL A 127 0.64 11.31 -1.87
N VAL A 128 0.20 10.65 -2.95
CA VAL A 128 -0.67 9.49 -2.87
C VAL A 128 0.13 8.23 -3.23
N SER A 129 -0.12 7.14 -2.52
CA SER A 129 0.48 5.85 -2.83
C SER A 129 -0.56 4.75 -2.69
N ASN A 130 -0.52 3.77 -3.59
CA ASN A 130 -1.50 2.69 -3.64
C ASN A 130 -0.82 1.36 -3.97
N LEU A 131 -1.19 0.32 -3.23
CA LEU A 131 -0.91 -1.07 -3.53
C LEU A 131 -2.20 -1.87 -3.36
N GLY A 132 -2.77 -2.34 -4.47
CA GLY A 132 -4.02 -3.07 -4.49
C GLY A 132 -5.17 -2.24 -5.06
N ASP A 133 -6.38 -2.49 -4.57
CA ASP A 133 -7.64 -1.96 -5.11
C ASP A 133 -8.42 -1.08 -4.13
N SER A 134 -7.77 -0.66 -3.03
CA SER A 134 -8.21 0.46 -2.23
C SER A 134 -8.07 1.79 -2.99
N HIS A 135 -8.80 2.81 -2.57
CA HIS A 135 -8.89 4.05 -3.34
C HIS A 135 -8.79 5.33 -2.50
N VAL A 136 -8.05 6.30 -3.04
CA VAL A 136 -8.09 7.70 -2.63
C VAL A 136 -8.90 8.50 -3.63
N ILE A 137 -9.85 9.29 -3.12
CA ILE A 137 -10.69 10.21 -3.89
C ILE A 137 -10.50 11.61 -3.32
N LEU A 138 -10.27 12.58 -4.18
CA LEU A 138 -10.16 14.00 -3.82
C LEU A 138 -11.35 14.76 -4.41
N ALA A 139 -12.00 15.55 -3.56
CA ALA A 139 -13.06 16.47 -3.94
C ALA A 139 -12.60 17.90 -3.66
N GLU A 140 -12.38 18.68 -4.72
CA GLU A 140 -11.88 20.05 -4.64
C GLU A 140 -13.05 21.01 -4.86
N ARG A 141 -13.32 21.91 -3.91
CA ARG A 141 -14.41 22.86 -4.05
C ARG A 141 -14.05 23.91 -5.10
N ASP A 142 -14.85 24.07 -6.15
CA ASP A 142 -14.72 25.20 -7.07
C ASP A 142 -15.73 26.29 -6.69
N PRO A 143 -15.29 27.43 -6.11
CA PRO A 143 -16.19 28.50 -5.71
C PRO A 143 -16.88 29.21 -6.89
N LYS A 144 -16.49 28.93 -8.14
CA LYS A 144 -16.97 29.62 -9.35
C LYS A 144 -17.98 28.82 -10.16
N THR A 145 -18.27 27.57 -9.83
CA THR A 145 -19.15 26.69 -10.63
C THR A 145 -20.42 26.29 -9.87
N GLU A 146 -21.46 25.92 -10.63
CA GLU A 146 -22.75 25.47 -10.09
C GLU A 146 -22.64 24.08 -9.44
N PHE A 147 -21.70 23.24 -9.89
CA PHE A 147 -21.32 21.99 -9.22
C PHE A 147 -20.23 22.29 -8.20
N PRO A 148 -20.52 22.25 -6.88
CA PRO A 148 -19.60 22.82 -5.91
C PRO A 148 -18.25 22.10 -5.82
N TYR A 149 -18.10 20.87 -6.32
CA TYR A 149 -16.87 20.08 -6.22
C TYR A 149 -16.44 19.44 -7.54
N HIS A 150 -15.16 19.54 -7.84
CA HIS A 150 -14.46 18.71 -8.81
C HIS A 150 -13.94 17.44 -8.12
N ILE A 151 -14.49 16.28 -8.48
CA ILE A 151 -14.17 15.00 -7.84
C ILE A 151 -13.31 14.15 -8.77
N ARG A 152 -12.17 13.68 -8.26
CA ARG A 152 -11.27 12.78 -8.99
C ARG A 152 -10.74 11.66 -8.11
N ARG A 153 -10.62 10.46 -8.67
CA ARG A 153 -9.90 9.35 -8.04
C ARG A 153 -8.40 9.55 -8.30
N LEU A 154 -7.60 9.54 -7.24
CA LEU A 154 -6.15 9.76 -7.31
C LEU A 154 -5.33 8.47 -7.48
N THR A 155 -6.00 7.32 -7.45
CA THR A 155 -5.39 5.99 -7.43
C THR A 155 -5.94 5.15 -8.56
N GLU A 156 -5.09 4.31 -9.14
CA GLU A 156 -5.51 3.28 -10.10
C GLU A 156 -5.51 1.92 -9.38
N ALA A 157 -6.58 1.13 -9.54
CA ALA A 157 -6.66 -0.19 -8.91
C ALA A 157 -5.69 -1.17 -9.58
N HIS A 158 -4.90 -1.87 -8.79
CA HIS A 158 -4.05 -2.97 -9.27
C HIS A 158 -4.90 -4.25 -9.37
N LYS A 159 -5.54 -4.42 -10.53
CA LYS A 159 -6.40 -5.58 -10.81
C LYS A 159 -5.72 -6.53 -11.82
N PRO A 160 -5.78 -7.86 -11.63
CA PRO A 160 -5.08 -8.80 -12.51
C PRO A 160 -5.52 -8.76 -13.99
N GLU A 161 -6.72 -8.24 -14.28
CA GLU A 161 -7.22 -8.00 -15.65
C GLU A 161 -6.63 -6.78 -16.34
N VAL A 162 -5.96 -5.88 -15.61
CA VAL A 162 -5.31 -4.71 -16.21
C VAL A 162 -4.10 -5.17 -17.02
N PRO A 163 -3.92 -4.74 -18.29
CA PRO A 163 -2.87 -5.27 -19.16
C PRO A 163 -1.44 -5.15 -18.59
N SER A 164 -1.11 -4.02 -17.95
CA SER A 164 0.20 -3.80 -17.31
C SER A 164 0.41 -4.78 -16.14
N GLU A 165 -0.58 -4.95 -15.27
CA GLU A 165 -0.52 -5.90 -14.16
C GLU A 165 -0.45 -7.35 -14.66
N GLN A 166 -1.23 -7.70 -15.68
CA GLN A 166 -1.18 -9.02 -16.30
C GLN A 166 0.20 -9.31 -16.90
N ALA A 167 0.84 -8.33 -17.53
CA ALA A 167 2.20 -8.46 -18.06
C ALA A 167 3.21 -8.67 -16.93
N ARG A 168 3.14 -7.86 -15.86
CA ARG A 168 3.99 -7.97 -14.66
C ARG A 168 3.87 -9.33 -13.98
N ILE A 169 2.64 -9.83 -13.82
CA ILE A 169 2.36 -11.15 -13.24
C ILE A 169 3.01 -12.26 -14.09
N LYS A 170 2.86 -12.21 -15.41
CA LYS A 170 3.45 -13.20 -16.34
C LYS A 170 4.97 -13.15 -16.34
N GLU A 171 5.57 -11.96 -16.29
CA GLU A 171 7.02 -11.79 -16.23
C GLU A 171 7.61 -12.38 -14.95
N ALA A 172 6.88 -12.30 -13.83
CA ALA A 172 7.22 -12.94 -12.57
C ALA A 172 7.00 -14.47 -12.56
N GLY A 173 6.54 -15.07 -13.67
CA GLY A 173 6.22 -16.49 -13.79
C GLY A 173 4.86 -16.89 -13.22
N GLY A 174 4.02 -15.92 -12.85
CA GLY A 174 2.66 -16.13 -12.40
C GLY A 174 1.66 -16.28 -13.56
N MET A 175 0.43 -16.63 -13.21
CA MET A 175 -0.67 -16.78 -14.15
C MET A 175 -1.89 -15.96 -13.72
N VAL A 176 -2.71 -15.57 -14.69
CA VAL A 176 -3.98 -14.89 -14.47
C VAL A 176 -5.10 -15.79 -14.97
N GLU A 177 -6.05 -16.12 -14.08
CA GLU A 177 -7.16 -17.02 -14.37
C GLU A 177 -8.51 -16.31 -14.15
N LYS A 178 -9.53 -16.72 -14.91
CA LYS A 178 -10.90 -16.26 -14.70
C LYS A 178 -11.70 -17.35 -14.00
N ARG A 179 -12.19 -17.08 -12.78
CA ARG A 179 -13.02 -18.00 -11.98
C ARG A 179 -14.34 -17.31 -11.65
N ASN A 180 -15.46 -17.93 -12.02
CA ASN A 180 -16.82 -17.38 -11.83
C ASN A 180 -16.97 -15.93 -12.33
N GLY A 181 -16.36 -15.61 -13.48
CA GLY A 181 -16.43 -14.27 -14.06
C GLY A 181 -15.41 -13.26 -13.50
N ILE A 182 -14.69 -13.59 -12.41
CA ILE A 182 -13.72 -12.71 -11.75
C ILE A 182 -12.30 -13.15 -12.09
N THR A 183 -11.47 -12.20 -12.49
CA THR A 183 -10.05 -12.44 -12.78
C THR A 183 -9.25 -12.48 -11.48
N ARG A 184 -8.38 -13.49 -11.32
CA ARG A 184 -7.59 -13.75 -10.11
C ARG A 184 -6.17 -14.18 -10.49
N LEU A 185 -5.26 -14.08 -9.53
CA LEU A 185 -3.97 -14.77 -9.61
C LEU A 185 -4.22 -16.29 -9.57
N GLY A 186 -3.65 -17.00 -10.55
CA GLY A 186 -3.67 -18.45 -10.64
C GLY A 186 -2.40 -19.07 -10.07
N GLN A 187 -2.46 -20.36 -9.74
CA GLN A 187 -1.26 -21.16 -9.47
C GLN A 187 -0.75 -21.78 -10.78
N PRO A 188 0.56 -21.99 -10.95
CA PRO A 188 1.06 -22.79 -12.07
C PRO A 188 0.39 -24.17 -12.04
N LYS A 189 -0.09 -24.66 -13.18
CA LYS A 189 -0.52 -26.06 -13.28
C LYS A 189 0.67 -26.97 -12.96
N GLU A 190 0.44 -28.06 -12.22
CA GLU A 190 1.48 -29.07 -11.98
C GLU A 190 2.14 -29.47 -13.31
N GLY A 191 3.45 -29.23 -13.42
CA GLY A 191 4.24 -29.52 -14.63
C GLY A 191 4.47 -28.35 -15.60
N GLU A 192 3.84 -27.18 -15.39
CA GLU A 192 3.98 -25.99 -16.25
C GLU A 192 4.72 -24.81 -15.56
N GLY A 193 5.35 -25.04 -14.41
CA GLY A 193 6.29 -24.08 -13.83
C GLY A 193 7.64 -24.05 -14.57
N PRO A 194 8.44 -22.97 -14.45
CA PRO A 194 9.76 -22.92 -15.06
C PRO A 194 10.60 -24.12 -14.60
N ARG A 195 11.01 -24.97 -15.55
CA ARG A 195 11.92 -26.09 -15.26
C ARG A 195 13.24 -25.48 -14.78
N ALA A 196 13.56 -25.68 -13.50
CA ALA A 196 14.90 -25.44 -12.99
C ALA A 196 15.90 -26.16 -13.91
N ARG A 197 16.88 -25.42 -14.45
CA ARG A 197 17.99 -26.04 -15.17
C ARG A 197 18.80 -26.84 -14.14
N GLY A 198 18.52 -28.13 -14.06
CA GLY A 198 19.35 -29.14 -13.40
C GLY A 198 19.26 -29.15 -11.87
N GLY A 199 18.70 -30.24 -11.33
CA GLY A 199 18.82 -30.59 -9.91
C GLY A 199 17.52 -31.13 -9.35
N ARG A 200 17.50 -32.42 -8.99
CA ARG A 200 16.39 -33.05 -8.25
C ARG A 200 16.32 -32.44 -6.84
N GLY A 201 15.32 -31.61 -6.60
CA GLY A 201 14.94 -31.02 -5.32
C GLY A 201 13.63 -30.24 -5.48
N PRO A 202 12.83 -30.04 -4.42
CA PRO A 202 11.61 -29.24 -4.50
C PRO A 202 11.98 -27.84 -5.01
N ALA A 203 11.14 -27.29 -5.89
CA ALA A 203 11.37 -26.02 -6.57
C ALA A 203 11.66 -24.91 -5.54
N ALA A 204 12.93 -24.54 -5.41
CA ALA A 204 13.30 -23.31 -4.74
C ALA A 204 12.78 -22.17 -5.61
N PHE A 205 11.90 -21.34 -5.05
CA PHE A 205 11.65 -20.01 -5.58
C PHE A 205 13.00 -19.30 -5.76
N PRO A 206 13.21 -18.52 -6.84
CA PRO A 206 14.45 -17.79 -7.02
C PRO A 206 14.76 -16.98 -5.77
N SER A 207 15.99 -17.10 -5.27
CA SER A 207 16.51 -16.40 -4.08
C SER A 207 16.61 -14.88 -4.26
N GLU A 208 16.13 -14.34 -5.37
CA GLU A 208 15.99 -12.92 -5.60
C GLU A 208 14.54 -12.54 -5.30
N HIS A 209 14.32 -12.06 -4.08
CA HIS A 209 13.08 -11.41 -3.70
C HIS A 209 12.94 -10.15 -4.55
N LYS A 210 12.40 -10.28 -5.76
CA LYS A 210 11.91 -9.14 -6.53
C LYS A 210 10.67 -8.67 -5.81
N SER A 211 10.81 -7.61 -5.01
CA SER A 211 9.68 -6.91 -4.43
C SER A 211 8.63 -6.68 -5.52
N LEU A 212 7.41 -7.16 -5.30
CA LEU A 212 6.31 -7.13 -6.28
C LEU A 212 5.65 -5.74 -6.38
N TRP A 213 6.41 -4.69 -6.06
CA TRP A 213 5.95 -3.32 -5.89
C TRP A 213 6.81 -2.37 -6.73
#